data_AF-K8WHS1-F1
#
_entry.id   AF-K8WHS1-F1
#
_cell.length_a   1.000
_cell.length_b   1.000
_cell.length_c   1.000
_cell.angle_alpha   90.00
_cell.angle_beta   90.00
_cell.angle_gamma   90.00
#
_symmetry.space_group_name_H-M   'P 1'
#
loop_
_entity.id
_entity.type
_entity.pdbx_description
1 polymer ?
#
loop_
_entity_poly.entity_id
_entity_poly.type
_entity_poly.pdbx_seq_one_letter_code
_entity_poly.pdbx_strand_id
1 'polypeptide(L)'
;MDVGLRSSGGDQPNTTTGLKTTDVESTFKGYINKADDAVNTFLAANTEDGVLSLSSSGSLELQRLMADQSISAQTATATLKSIKDSISAAARNI
;
A
#
# COMPACT_ATOMS: atom_id res chain seq x y z
N MET A 1 -1.85 -9.06 -57.52
CA MET A 1 -1.35 -9.82 -56.36
C MET A 1 -0.08 -9.14 -55.90
N ASP A 2 -0.20 -8.27 -54.90
CA ASP A 2 0.93 -7.83 -54.07
C ASP A 2 0.35 -7.40 -52.73
N VAL A 3 0.51 -8.25 -51.72
CA VAL A 3 0.04 -8.00 -50.34
C VAL A 3 1.27 -7.69 -49.51
N GLY A 4 1.72 -6.44 -49.60
CA GLY A 4 2.82 -5.90 -48.81
C GLY A 4 2.34 -5.21 -47.53
N LEU A 5 1.68 -5.92 -46.61
CA LEU A 5 1.46 -5.45 -45.24
C LEU A 5 2.65 -5.89 -44.37
N ARG A 6 3.74 -5.12 -44.44
CA ARG A 6 4.90 -5.28 -43.55
C ARG A 6 4.63 -4.55 -42.23
N SER A 7 4.47 -5.35 -41.17
CA SER A 7 4.96 -5.08 -39.82
C SER A 7 4.63 -3.71 -39.22
N SER A 8 3.40 -3.54 -38.72
CA SER A 8 3.16 -2.64 -37.60
C SER A 8 3.55 -3.40 -36.32
N GLY A 9 4.80 -3.22 -35.89
CA GLY A 9 5.24 -3.56 -34.55
C GLY A 9 4.56 -2.60 -33.57
N GLY A 10 3.28 -2.84 -33.29
CA GLY A 10 2.58 -2.22 -32.18
C GLY A 10 3.17 -2.75 -30.89
N ASP A 11 3.80 -1.85 -30.15
CA ASP A 11 4.24 -1.98 -28.77
C ASP A 11 3.18 -2.71 -27.92
N GLN A 12 3.32 -4.02 -27.81
CA GLN A 12 2.65 -4.77 -26.75
C GLN A 12 3.37 -4.34 -25.47
N PRO A 13 2.70 -3.67 -24.52
CA PRO A 13 3.32 -3.40 -23.24
C PRO A 13 3.73 -4.75 -22.66
N ASN A 14 5.04 -4.93 -22.52
CA ASN A 14 5.65 -5.97 -21.71
C ASN A 14 4.91 -6.03 -20.37
N THR A 15 3.96 -6.96 -20.26
CA THR A 15 3.17 -7.21 -19.06
C THR A 15 3.51 -8.58 -18.50
N THR A 16 4.81 -8.90 -18.45
CA THR A 16 5.28 -10.15 -17.83
C THR A 16 6.50 -9.91 -16.94
N THR A 17 6.55 -8.77 -16.25
CA THR A 17 7.28 -8.71 -14.98
C THR A 17 6.40 -9.35 -13.92
N GLY A 18 6.75 -10.58 -13.50
CA GLY A 18 6.15 -11.18 -12.31
C GLY A 18 6.19 -10.19 -11.16
N LEU A 19 5.12 -10.14 -10.35
CA LEU A 19 4.96 -9.22 -9.23
C LEU A 19 6.25 -9.17 -8.41
N LYS A 20 6.95 -8.04 -8.40
CA LYS A 20 8.15 -7.89 -7.58
C LYS A 20 7.73 -7.62 -6.14
N THR A 21 8.51 -8.10 -5.19
CA THR A 21 8.30 -7.77 -3.77
C THR A 21 8.30 -6.25 -3.53
N THR A 22 9.04 -5.50 -4.34
CA THR A 22 9.05 -4.03 -4.33
C THR A 22 7.72 -3.40 -4.74
N ASP A 23 6.98 -4.01 -5.68
CA ASP A 23 5.70 -3.51 -6.15
C ASP A 23 4.62 -3.70 -5.07
N VAL A 24 4.71 -4.84 -4.37
CA VAL A 24 3.85 -5.16 -3.24
C VAL A 24 4.18 -4.26 -2.03
N GLU A 25 5.46 -4.09 -1.73
CA GLU A 25 5.92 -3.19 -0.65
C GLU A 25 5.47 -1.75 -0.90
N SER A 26 5.59 -1.25 -2.15
CA SER A 26 5.16 0.10 -2.53
C SER A 26 3.65 0.29 -2.34
N THR A 27 2.85 -0.70 -2.72
CA THR A 27 1.40 -0.67 -2.54
C THR A 27 1.01 -0.61 -1.06
N PHE A 28 1.63 -1.45 -0.22
CA PHE A 28 1.37 -1.44 1.22
C PHE A 28 1.86 -0.16 1.91
N LYS A 29 3.01 0.38 1.50
CA LYS A 29 3.46 1.71 1.94
C LYS A 29 2.43 2.78 1.58
N GLY A 30 1.83 2.71 0.39
CA GLY A 30 0.75 3.60 0.00
C GLY A 30 -0.47 3.53 0.94
N TYR A 31 -0.86 2.33 1.40
CA TYR A 31 -1.96 2.19 2.37
C TYR A 31 -1.59 2.70 3.76
N ILE A 32 -0.39 2.36 4.25
CA ILE A 32 0.09 2.84 5.55
C ILE A 32 0.18 4.37 5.56
N ASN A 33 0.78 4.95 4.52
CA ASN A 33 0.91 6.41 4.40
C ASN A 33 -0.46 7.10 4.41
N LYS A 34 -1.47 6.54 3.73
CA LYS A 34 -2.83 7.11 3.76
C LYS A 34 -3.43 7.09 5.16
N ALA A 35 -3.23 6.00 5.91
CA ALA A 35 -3.73 5.90 7.28
C ALA A 35 -2.98 6.85 8.23
N ASP A 36 -1.64 6.94 8.10
CA ASP A 36 -0.80 7.92 8.80
C ASP A 36 -1.24 9.35 8.50
N ASP A 37 -1.44 9.69 7.22
CA ASP A 37 -1.86 11.01 6.79
C ASP A 37 -3.24 11.38 7.35
N ALA A 38 -4.17 10.41 7.44
CA ALA A 38 -5.47 10.63 8.05
C ALA A 38 -5.36 10.96 9.55
N VAL A 39 -4.51 10.22 10.30
CA VAL A 39 -4.23 10.51 11.72
C VAL A 39 -3.57 11.88 11.87
N ASN A 40 -2.53 12.17 11.08
CA ASN A 40 -1.80 13.43 11.13
C ASN A 40 -2.69 14.62 10.79
N THR A 41 -3.53 14.49 9.76
CA THR A 41 -4.50 15.52 9.37
C THR A 41 -5.50 15.77 10.49
N PHE A 42 -6.01 14.70 11.11
CA PHE A 42 -6.92 14.82 12.25
C PHE A 42 -6.27 15.53 13.44
N LEU A 43 -5.05 15.12 13.81
CA LEU A 43 -4.31 15.74 14.91
C LEU A 43 -4.04 17.21 14.63
N ALA A 44 -3.58 17.56 13.42
CA ALA A 44 -3.32 18.94 13.02
C ALA A 44 -4.59 19.80 13.06
N ALA A 45 -5.74 19.24 12.65
CA ALA A 45 -7.03 19.95 12.66
C ALA A 45 -7.60 20.18 14.07
N ASN A 46 -7.16 19.40 15.07
CA ASN A 46 -7.69 19.47 16.44
C ASN A 46 -6.63 19.91 17.46
N THR A 47 -5.47 20.39 17.00
CA THR A 47 -4.41 20.92 17.85
C THR A 47 -4.37 22.44 17.70
N GLU A 48 -4.62 23.14 18.80
CA GLU A 48 -4.48 24.60 18.89
C GLU A 48 -3.38 24.91 19.91
N ASP A 49 -2.44 25.79 19.56
CA ASP A 49 -1.28 26.15 20.41
C ASP A 49 -0.48 24.95 20.95
N GLY A 50 -0.41 23.86 20.18
CA GLY A 50 0.28 22.62 20.58
C GLY A 50 -0.50 21.75 21.56
N VAL A 51 -1.73 22.11 21.89
CA VAL A 51 -2.62 21.34 22.77
C VAL A 51 -3.68 20.66 21.91
N LEU A 52 -3.68 19.33 21.93
CA LEU A 52 -4.72 18.52 21.33
C LEU A 52 -5.98 18.61 22.21
N SER A 53 -7.04 19.22 21.68
CA SER A 53 -8.32 19.36 22.38
C SER A 53 -9.40 18.63 21.60
N LEU A 54 -9.90 17.55 22.19
CA LEU A 54 -10.88 16.68 21.54
C LEU A 54 -12.18 16.64 22.32
N SER A 55 -13.29 16.78 21.59
CA SER A 55 -14.59 16.37 22.09
C SER A 55 -14.64 14.85 22.27
N SER A 56 -15.66 14.34 22.96
CA SER A 56 -15.89 12.90 23.06
C SER A 56 -16.03 12.22 21.70
N SER A 57 -16.64 12.89 20.71
CA SER A 57 -16.74 12.37 19.35
C SER A 57 -15.39 12.41 18.62
N GLY A 58 -14.60 13.47 18.78
CA GLY A 58 -13.25 13.56 18.21
C GLY A 58 -12.30 12.51 18.79
N SER A 59 -12.42 12.22 20.08
CA SER A 59 -11.65 11.15 20.73
C SER A 59 -11.98 9.76 20.16
N LEU A 60 -13.26 9.48 19.90
CA LEU A 60 -13.69 8.23 19.27
C LEU A 60 -13.23 8.14 17.81
N GLU A 61 -13.21 9.26 17.08
CA GLU A 61 -12.71 9.31 15.72
C GLU A 61 -11.20 9.07 15.67
N LEU A 62 -10.42 9.72 16.54
CA LEU A 62 -9.00 9.45 16.68
C LEU A 62 -8.73 7.97 17.00
N GLN A 63 -9.49 7.38 17.92
CA GLN A 63 -9.36 5.95 18.25
C GLN A 63 -9.63 5.06 17.03
N ARG A 64 -10.62 5.40 16.19
CA ARG A 64 -10.88 4.67 14.94
C ARG A 64 -9.74 4.83 13.94
N LEU A 65 -9.24 6.04 13.73
CA LEU A 65 -8.14 6.31 12.81
C LEU A 65 -6.86 5.58 13.23
N MET A 66 -6.52 5.61 14.52
CA MET A 66 -5.37 4.87 15.05
C MET A 66 -5.56 3.35 14.97
N ALA A 67 -6.79 2.85 15.18
CA ALA A 67 -7.09 1.44 14.99
C ALA A 67 -6.91 1.03 13.52
N ASP A 68 -7.37 1.84 12.57
CA ASP A 68 -7.24 1.57 11.14
C ASP A 68 -5.77 1.58 10.67
N GLN A 69 -4.98 2.55 11.14
CA GLN A 69 -3.54 2.60 10.92
C GLN A 69 -2.85 1.33 11.45
N SER A 70 -3.20 0.90 12.67
CA SER A 70 -2.66 -0.31 13.28
C SER A 70 -3.03 -1.58 12.49
N ILE A 71 -4.27 -1.68 12.02
CA ILE A 71 -4.73 -2.80 11.18
C ILE A 71 -4.00 -2.81 9.83
N SER A 72 -3.83 -1.64 9.21
CA SER A 72 -3.13 -1.49 7.93
C SER A 72 -1.68 -1.95 8.03
N ALA A 73 -0.95 -1.52 9.07
CA ALA A 73 0.43 -1.93 9.30
C ALA A 73 0.57 -3.43 9.59
N GLN A 74 -0.33 -3.99 10.42
CA GLN A 74 -0.34 -5.42 10.73
C GLN A 74 -0.64 -6.28 9.49
N THR A 75 -1.63 -5.88 8.71
CA THR A 75 -2.02 -6.55 7.46
C THR A 75 -0.86 -6.54 6.46
N ALA A 76 -0.26 -5.36 6.24
CA ALA A 76 0.90 -5.20 5.36
C ALA A 76 2.05 -6.12 5.77
N THR A 77 2.37 -6.15 7.07
CA THR A 77 3.45 -6.99 7.60
C THR A 77 3.17 -8.48 7.39
N ALA A 78 1.94 -8.93 7.70
CA ALA A 78 1.55 -10.32 7.55
C ALA A 78 1.58 -10.77 6.07
N THR A 79 1.09 -9.94 5.15
CA THR A 79 1.10 -10.26 3.72
C THR A 79 2.52 -10.27 3.15
N LEU A 80 3.35 -9.27 3.48
CA LEU A 80 4.76 -9.25 3.05
C LEU A 80 5.52 -10.46 3.58
N LYS A 81 5.27 -10.84 4.84
CA LYS A 81 5.83 -12.07 5.41
C LYS A 81 5.37 -13.31 4.65
N SER A 82 4.08 -13.43 4.35
CA SER A 82 3.53 -14.56 3.58
C SER A 82 4.16 -14.67 2.19
N ILE A 83 4.30 -13.55 1.48
CA ILE A 83 4.96 -13.51 0.16
C ILE A 83 6.44 -13.88 0.28
N LYS A 84 7.15 -13.33 1.26
CA LYS A 84 8.55 -13.68 1.53
C LYS A 84 8.72 -15.17 1.81
N ASP A 85 7.86 -15.74 2.64
CA ASP A 85 7.90 -17.16 3.00
C ASP A 85 7.56 -18.03 1.78
N SER A 86 6.61 -17.63 0.94
CA SER A 86 6.25 -18.30 -0.33
C SER A 86 7.43 -18.30 -1.32
N ILE A 87 8.10 -17.17 -1.52
CA ILE A 87 9.30 -17.08 -2.37
C ILE A 87 10.43 -17.94 -1.81
N SER A 88 10.67 -17.89 -0.49
CA SER A 88 11.71 -18.69 0.16
C SER A 88 11.43 -20.20 0.10
N ALA A 89 10.16 -20.60 0.05
CA ALA A 89 9.76 -21.98 -0.15
C ALA A 89 9.95 -22.41 -1.62
N ALA A 90 9.52 -21.58 -2.58
CA ALA A 90 9.72 -21.83 -4.01
C ALA A 90 11.21 -21.95 -4.36
N ALA A 91 12.05 -21.06 -3.84
CA ALA A 91 13.50 -21.10 -4.06
C ALA A 91 14.19 -22.33 -3.45
N ARG A 92 13.59 -22.96 -2.43
CA ARG A 92 14.09 -24.23 -1.86
C ARG A 92 13.62 -25.47 -2.63
N ASN A 93 12.60 -25.33 -3.46
CA ASN A 93 11.96 -26.41 -4.23
C ASN A 93 12.40 -26.44 -5.71
N ILE A 94 13.39 -25.62 -6.08
CA ILE A 94 14.06 -25.58 -7.39
C ILE A 94 15.50 -26.04 -7.18
#